data_AF-A0A8J7VLU8-F1
#
_entry.id   AF-A0A8J7VLU8-F1
#
_cell.length_a   1.000
_cell.length_b   1.000
_cell.length_c   1.000
_cell.angle_alpha   90.00
_cell.angle_beta   90.00
_cell.angle_gamma   90.00
#
_symmetry.space_group_name_H-M   'P 1'
#
loop_
_entity.id
_entity.type
_entity.pdbx_description
1 polymer ?
#
loop_
_entity_poly.entity_id
_entity_poly.type
_entity_poly.pdbx_seq_one_letter_code
_entity_poly.pdbx_strand_id
1 'polypeptide(L)'
;VTSVSYACERGTAIMASYLNVEGKSFAVVTAEGHQVAMELAKGSAGARYVSLDTQAPYSWWTENDRGILSYGRSTAETLLFQDCHEQ
;
A
#
# COMPACT_ATOMS: atom_id res chain seq x y z
N VAL A 1 -10.32 -9.15 -8.68
CA VAL A 1 -9.14 -8.27 -8.59
C VAL A 1 -9.58 -6.89 -9.07
N THR A 2 -9.23 -5.84 -8.35
CA THR A 2 -9.52 -4.45 -8.72
C THR A 2 -8.23 -3.66 -8.69
N SER A 3 -7.91 -2.94 -9.75
CA SER A 3 -6.70 -2.13 -9.85
C SER A 3 -7.06 -0.66 -9.82
N VAL A 4 -6.33 0.11 -9.02
CA VAL A 4 -6.53 1.55 -8.83
C VAL A 4 -5.18 2.25 -9.00
N SER A 5 -5.19 3.37 -9.70
CA SER A 5 -4.04 4.27 -9.85
C SER A 5 -4.16 5.39 -8.84
N TYR A 6 -3.08 5.67 -8.11
CA TYR A 6 -2.99 6.82 -7.21
C TYR A 6 -1.95 7.80 -7.75
N ALA A 7 -2.34 9.05 -7.93
CA ALA A 7 -1.40 10.14 -8.19
C ALA A 7 -0.88 10.66 -6.85
N CYS A 8 0.43 10.61 -6.64
CA CYS A 8 1.10 11.05 -5.43
C CYS A 8 1.86 12.34 -5.65
N GLU A 9 2.45 12.86 -4.56
CA GLU A 9 3.43 13.94 -4.63
C GLU A 9 4.56 13.65 -5.63
N ARG A 10 5.24 14.71 -6.09
CA ARG A 10 6.40 14.66 -7.01
C ARG A 10 6.09 14.04 -8.38
N GLY A 11 4.82 13.89 -8.75
CA GLY A 11 4.38 13.35 -10.03
C GLY A 11 4.51 11.82 -10.13
N THR A 12 4.74 11.14 -9.00
CA THR A 12 4.80 9.68 -8.93
C THR A 12 3.40 9.10 -9.02
N ALA A 13 3.25 7.99 -9.73
CA ALA A 13 2.04 7.18 -9.73
C ALA A 13 2.29 5.86 -9.00
N ILE A 14 1.36 5.47 -8.13
CA ILE A 14 1.32 4.15 -7.49
C ILE A 14 0.16 3.37 -8.08
N MET A 15 0.44 2.15 -8.54
CA MET A 15 -0.62 1.22 -8.95
C MET A 15 -0.85 0.19 -7.85
N ALA A 16 -2.05 0.13 -7.29
CA ALA A 16 -2.43 -0.90 -6.33
C ALA A 16 -3.47 -1.84 -6.93
N SER A 17 -3.20 -3.14 -6.90
CA SER A 17 -4.16 -4.18 -7.29
C SER A 17 -4.63 -4.94 -6.05
N TYR A 18 -5.91 -4.81 -5.74
CA TYR A 18 -6.55 -5.43 -4.59
C TYR A 18 -7.16 -6.78 -4.95
N LEU A 19 -6.85 -7.78 -4.14
CA LEU A 19 -7.39 -9.14 -4.23
C LEU A 19 -8.00 -9.54 -2.89
N ASN A 20 -9.32 -9.72 -2.90
CA ASN A 20 -10.05 -10.26 -1.76
C ASN A 20 -10.39 -11.72 -2.03
N VAL A 21 -10.03 -12.59 -1.10
CA VAL A 21 -10.38 -14.02 -1.08
C VAL A 21 -11.01 -14.35 0.28
N GLU A 22 -11.67 -15.50 0.42
CA GLU A 22 -12.40 -15.82 1.67
C GLU A 22 -11.52 -15.65 2.92
N GLY A 23 -11.84 -14.64 3.73
CA GLY A 23 -11.16 -14.31 4.98
C GLY A 23 -9.81 -13.57 4.86
N LYS A 24 -9.34 -13.23 3.65
CA LYS A 24 -8.08 -12.52 3.44
C LYS A 24 -8.20 -11.43 2.37
N SER A 25 -7.38 -10.40 2.53
CA SER A 25 -7.26 -9.32 1.56
C SER A 25 -5.79 -9.03 1.29
N PHE A 26 -5.45 -8.86 0.03
CA PHE A 26 -4.11 -8.61 -0.45
C PHE A 26 -4.07 -7.37 -1.33
N ALA A 27 -2.92 -6.73 -1.37
CA ALA A 27 -2.60 -5.68 -2.32
C ALA A 27 -1.26 -6.01 -3.00
N VAL A 28 -1.22 -5.89 -4.33
CA VAL A 28 0.05 -5.80 -5.06
C VAL A 28 0.26 -4.34 -5.42
N VAL A 29 1.25 -3.72 -4.80
CA VAL A 29 1.58 -2.31 -4.97
C VAL A 29 2.79 -2.18 -5.88
N THR A 30 2.64 -1.43 -6.97
CA THR A 30 3.72 -1.09 -7.89
C THR A 30 4.11 0.37 -7.67
N ALA A 31 5.35 0.60 -7.25
CA ALA A 31 5.93 1.93 -7.09
C ALA A 31 7.32 1.93 -7.72
N GLU A 32 7.60 2.94 -8.55
CA GLU A 32 8.91 3.10 -9.23
C GLU A 32 9.39 1.83 -9.96
N GLY A 33 8.47 1.08 -10.56
CA GLY A 33 8.78 -0.16 -11.29
C GLY A 33 8.97 -1.41 -10.42
N HIS A 34 8.90 -1.30 -9.09
CA HIS A 34 8.98 -2.43 -8.16
C HIS A 34 7.59 -2.86 -7.71
N GLN A 35 7.34 -4.17 -7.69
CA GLN A 35 6.09 -4.75 -7.21
C GLN A 35 6.27 -5.39 -5.84
N VAL A 36 5.38 -5.07 -4.91
CA VAL A 36 5.39 -5.62 -3.55
C VAL A 36 4.02 -6.25 -3.27
N ALA A 37 4.02 -7.54 -2.95
CA ALA A 37 2.83 -8.24 -2.50
C ALA A 37 2.65 -8.05 -0.98
N MET A 38 1.44 -7.67 -0.59
CA MET A 38 1.10 -7.28 0.78
C MET A 38 -0.20 -7.95 1.24
N GLU A 39 -0.34 -8.23 2.53
CA GLU A 39 -1.57 -8.74 3.16
C GLU A 39 -2.14 -7.70 4.12
N LEU A 40 -3.47 -7.60 4.17
CA LEU A 40 -4.18 -6.70 5.06
C LEU A 40 -3.90 -7.08 6.52
N ALA A 41 -3.36 -6.12 7.28
CA ALA A 41 -3.15 -6.25 8.70
C ALA A 41 -4.48 -6.21 9.46
N LYS A 42 -4.66 -7.13 10.40
CA LYS A 42 -5.87 -7.18 11.23
C LYS A 42 -5.90 -5.99 12.21
N GLY A 43 -7.06 -5.35 12.32
CA GLY A 43 -7.33 -4.35 13.36
C GLY A 43 -6.69 -2.97 13.13
N SER A 44 -6.25 -2.65 11.91
CA SER A 44 -5.79 -1.31 11.57
C SER A 44 -6.96 -0.32 11.43
N ALA A 45 -6.72 0.95 11.76
CA ALA A 45 -7.57 2.04 11.30
C ALA A 45 -7.37 2.19 9.78
N GLY A 46 -8.45 2.15 8.99
CA GLY A 46 -8.36 2.03 7.54
C GLY A 46 -7.81 0.68 7.06
N ALA A 47 -7.56 0.58 5.75
CA ALA A 47 -7.00 -0.63 5.15
C ALA A 47 -5.48 -0.52 5.11
N ARG A 48 -4.79 -1.21 6.03
CA ARG A 48 -3.33 -1.23 6.09
C ARG A 48 -2.80 -2.57 5.60
N TYR A 49 -2.16 -2.58 4.44
CA TYR A 49 -1.48 -3.74 3.89
C TYR A 49 -0.01 -3.72 4.27
N VAL A 50 0.54 -4.86 4.67
CA VAL A 50 1.94 -5.02 5.07
C VAL A 50 2.61 -6.02 4.15
N SER A 51 3.82 -5.71 3.71
CA SER A 51 4.63 -6.58 2.85
C SER A 51 4.73 -8.00 3.39
N LEU A 52 4.53 -8.97 2.49
CA LEU A 52 4.78 -10.39 2.77
C LEU A 52 6.28 -10.70 2.82
N ASP A 53 7.12 -9.87 2.21
CA ASP A 53 8.57 -9.99 2.30
C ASP A 53 9.11 -9.23 3.52
N THR A 54 9.57 -9.99 4.51
CA THR A 54 10.13 -9.44 5.75
C THR A 54 11.42 -8.64 5.55
N GLN A 55 12.15 -8.84 4.45
CA GLN A 55 13.37 -8.08 4.12
C GLN A 55 13.06 -6.74 3.46
N ALA A 56 11.83 -6.57 2.96
CA ALA A 56 11.33 -5.35 2.34
C ALA A 56 10.09 -4.85 3.11
N PRO A 57 10.26 -4.22 4.29
CA PRO A 57 9.18 -3.86 5.21
C PRO A 57 8.37 -2.64 4.71
N TYR A 58 7.73 -2.77 3.55
CA TYR A 58 6.78 -1.79 3.06
C TYR A 58 5.42 -1.94 3.73
N SER A 59 4.72 -0.83 3.89
CA SER A 59 3.29 -0.83 4.19
C SER A 59 2.53 0.16 3.32
N TRP A 60 1.37 -0.27 2.86
CA TRP A 60 0.45 0.52 2.06
C TRP A 60 -0.82 0.74 2.86
N TRP A 61 -1.10 1.99 3.20
CA TRP A 61 -2.30 2.37 3.93
C TRP A 61 -3.25 3.12 3.01
N THR A 62 -4.53 2.77 3.05
CA THR A 62 -5.58 3.50 2.33
C THR A 62 -6.78 3.80 3.20
N GLU A 63 -7.39 4.96 2.93
CA GLU A 63 -8.65 5.39 3.52
C GLU A 63 -9.36 6.36 2.56
N ASN A 64 -10.61 6.05 2.22
CA ASN A 64 -11.36 6.73 1.16
C ASN A 64 -10.56 6.73 -0.15
N ASP A 65 -10.33 7.90 -0.76
CA ASP A 65 -9.55 8.10 -1.98
C ASP A 65 -8.05 8.28 -1.72
N ARG A 66 -7.59 8.18 -0.46
CA ARG A 66 -6.20 8.50 -0.07
C ARG A 66 -5.35 7.25 0.12
N GLY A 67 -4.08 7.38 -0.22
CA GLY A 67 -3.05 6.36 -0.03
C GLY A 67 -1.75 6.91 0.57
N ILE A 68 -1.05 6.07 1.33
CA ILE A 68 0.27 6.37 1.90
C ILE A 68 1.14 5.11 1.77
N LEU A 69 2.31 5.24 1.14
CA LEU A 69 3.34 4.20 1.08
C LEU A 69 4.47 4.52 2.05
N SER A 70 4.75 3.59 2.97
CA SER A 70 5.78 3.73 3.99
C SER A 70 6.78 2.57 3.93
N TYR A 71 7.98 2.80 4.47
CA TYR A 71 9.02 1.79 4.63
C TYR A 71 9.57 1.78 6.05
N GLY A 72 9.61 0.61 6.67
CA GLY A 72 10.09 0.40 8.04
C GLY A 72 9.13 -0.47 8.83
N ARG A 73 9.41 -0.63 10.13
CA ARG A 73 8.59 -1.47 11.01
C ARG A 73 8.08 -0.65 12.19
N SER A 74 6.77 -0.73 12.44
CA SER A 74 6.15 -0.19 13.65
C SER A 74 6.47 1.30 13.84
N THR A 75 7.11 1.69 14.94
CA THR A 75 7.43 3.08 15.28
C THR A 75 8.61 3.67 14.51
N ALA A 76 9.30 2.90 13.68
CA ALA A 76 10.46 3.32 12.88
C ALA A 76 10.14 3.36 11.38
N GLU A 77 8.93 3.78 11.03
CA GLU A 77 8.50 3.91 9.64
C GLU A 77 8.85 5.28 9.06
N THR A 78 9.31 5.26 7.81
CA THR A 78 9.55 6.44 6.98
C THR A 78 8.46 6.52 5.92
N LEU A 79 7.81 7.67 5.77
CA LEU A 79 6.86 7.90 4.68
C LEU A 79 7.64 8.09 3.38
N LEU A 80 7.37 7.25 2.38
CA LEU A 80 8.01 7.35 1.06
C LEU A 80 7.19 8.20 0.11
N PHE A 81 5.88 7.95 0.08
CA PHE A 81 4.92 8.73 -0.67
C PHE A 81 3.69 9.00 0.19
N GLN A 82 3.35 10.27 0.31
CA GLN A 82 2.11 10.74 0.93
C GLN A 82 1.27 11.53 -0.07
N ASP A 83 0.07 11.94 0.34
CA ASP A 83 -0.89 12.66 -0.49
C ASP A 83 -1.19 11.96 -1.83
N CYS A 84 -1.25 10.62 -1.80
CA CYS A 84 -1.66 9.84 -2.95
C CYS A 84 -3.17 9.84 -3.06
N HIS A 85 -3.72 10.22 -4.21
CA HIS A 85 -5.16 10.25 -4.46
C HIS A 85 -5.56 9.36 -5.64
N GLU A 86 -6.64 8.59 -5.47
CA GLU A 86 -7.24 7.81 -6.56
C GLU A 86 -7.52 8.68 -7.79
N GLN A 87 -7.34 8.10 -8.97
CA GLN A 87 -7.59 8.72 -10.28
C GLN A 87 -8.79 8.09 -10.98
#